data_AF-A0A832U861-F1
#
_entry.id   AF-A0A832U861-F1
#
_cell.length_a   1.000
_cell.length_b   1.000
_cell.length_c   1.000
_cell.angle_alpha   90.00
_cell.angle_beta   90.00
_cell.angle_gamma   90.00
#
_symmetry.space_group_name_H-M   'P 1'
#
loop_
_entity.id
_entity.type
_entity.pdbx_description
1 polymer ?
#
loop_
_entity_poly.entity_id
_entity_poly.type
_entity_poly.pdbx_seq_one_letter_code
_entity_poly.pdbx_strand_id
1 'polypeptide(L)'
;AGLIAVLGTGIDQLVIITDEILHEGKVPSPNLYLKRLSRALGIIVVAAATIFIAMAPLALMDLSSLRGFAIITILGVLVGVIITRPAYGKIIMEILSK
;
A
#
# COMPACT_ATOMS: atom_id res chain seq x y z
N ALA A 1 -0.82 -17.11 -8.22
CA ALA A 1 0.19 -16.63 -7.25
C ALA A 1 0.27 -15.10 -7.19
N GLY A 2 0.51 -14.39 -8.30
CA GLY A 2 0.73 -12.92 -8.30
C GLY A 2 -0.42 -12.11 -7.70
N LEU A 3 -1.67 -12.49 -8.00
CA LEU A 3 -2.86 -11.84 -7.43
C LEU A 3 -2.93 -11.96 -5.90
N ILE A 4 -2.63 -13.14 -5.34
CA ILE A 4 -2.65 -13.36 -3.89
C ILE A 4 -1.54 -12.54 -3.22
N ALA A 5 -0.37 -12.44 -3.84
CA ALA A 5 0.70 -11.59 -3.34
C ALA A 5 0.27 -10.11 -3.29
N VAL A 6 -0.42 -9.62 -4.33
CA VAL A 6 -0.99 -8.26 -4.34
C VAL A 6 -1.99 -8.08 -3.20
N LEU A 7 -2.91 -9.03 -3.01
CA LEU A 7 -3.89 -8.97 -1.92
C LEU A 7 -3.21 -8.93 -0.55
N GLY A 8 -2.19 -9.78 -0.33
CA GLY A 8 -1.42 -9.79 0.91
C GLY A 8 -0.77 -8.43 1.20
N THR A 9 -0.08 -7.85 0.21
CA THR A 9 0.54 -6.51 0.35
C THR A 9 -0.51 -5.42 0.56
N GLY A 10 -1.66 -5.53 -0.11
CA GLY A 10 -2.77 -4.59 0.06
C GLY A 10 -3.27 -4.58 1.50
N ILE A 11 -3.58 -5.75 2.06
CA ILE A 11 -4.05 -5.87 3.45
C ILE A 11 -2.99 -5.35 4.42
N ASP A 12 -1.73 -5.75 4.26
CA ASP A 12 -0.59 -5.28 5.08
C ASP A 12 -0.54 -3.74 5.14
N GLN A 13 -0.69 -3.07 4.00
CA GLN A 13 -0.60 -1.61 3.94
C GLN A 13 -1.82 -0.90 4.49
N LEU A 14 -3.01 -1.52 4.44
CA LEU A 14 -4.19 -0.99 5.14
C LEU A 14 -4.01 -1.06 6.65
N VAL A 15 -3.40 -2.15 7.16
CA VAL A 15 -3.05 -2.27 8.57
C VAL A 15 -2.01 -1.20 8.96
N ILE A 16 -0.97 -0.98 8.14
CA ILE A 16 0.02 0.08 8.37
C ILE A 16 -0.63 1.47 8.44
N ILE A 17 -1.56 1.79 7.53
CA ILE A 17 -2.29 3.07 7.56
C ILE A 17 -3.06 3.21 8.87
N THR A 18 -3.76 2.15 9.26
CA THR A 18 -4.58 2.13 10.47
C THR A 18 -3.71 2.35 11.71
N ASP A 19 -2.60 1.62 11.85
CA ASP A 19 -1.71 1.68 13.02
C ASP A 19 -0.96 3.01 13.13
N GLU A 20 -0.46 3.56 12.02
CA GLU A 20 0.24 4.85 12.03
C GLU A 20 -0.72 6.00 12.40
N ILE A 21 -1.98 5.92 11.97
CA ILE A 21 -3.00 6.95 12.25
C ILE A 21 -3.54 6.81 13.68
N LEU A 22 -3.97 5.61 14.06
CA LEU A 22 -4.55 5.25 15.35
C LEU A 22 -3.45 4.84 16.35
N HIS A 23 -2.46 5.69 16.55
CA HIS A 23 -1.44 5.46 17.57
C HIS A 23 -2.10 5.42 18.97
N GLU A 24 -2.04 4.26 19.63
CA GLU A 24 -2.63 3.99 20.95
C GLU A 24 -4.16 4.16 21.05
N GLY A 25 -4.89 4.07 19.93
CA GLY A 25 -6.37 4.11 19.93
C GLY A 25 -7.00 5.47 20.27
N LYS A 26 -6.21 6.54 20.38
CA LYS A 26 -6.73 7.91 20.56
C LYS A 26 -6.96 8.58 19.21
N VAL A 27 -8.13 9.17 19.01
CA VAL A 27 -8.42 9.97 17.80
C VAL A 27 -7.53 11.22 17.81
N PRO A 28 -6.60 11.36 16.85
CA PRO A 28 -5.70 12.50 16.80
C PRO A 28 -6.46 13.76 16.34
N SER A 29 -5.93 14.95 16.63
CA SER A 29 -6.43 16.18 16.03
C SER A 29 -6.31 16.12 14.49
N PRO A 30 -7.15 16.84 13.73
CA PRO A 30 -7.15 16.79 12.26
C PRO A 30 -5.76 17.05 11.63
N ASN A 31 -5.00 17.98 12.21
CA ASN A 31 -3.64 18.28 11.75
C ASN A 31 -2.65 17.15 12.03
N LEU A 32 -2.78 16.46 13.18
CA LEU A 32 -1.95 15.31 13.51
C LEU A 32 -2.33 14.09 12.67
N TYR A 33 -3.62 13.92 12.36
CA TYR A 33 -4.12 12.89 11.46
C TYR A 33 -3.45 12.99 10.08
N LEU A 34 -3.53 14.16 9.44
CA LEU A 34 -2.95 14.37 8.10
C LEU A 34 -1.44 14.14 8.09
N LYS A 35 -0.73 14.56 9.14
CA LYS A 35 0.71 14.33 9.29
C LYS A 35 1.03 12.84 9.37
N ARG A 36 0.26 12.06 10.13
CA ARG A 36 0.41 10.59 10.27
C ARG A 36 0.05 9.87 8.98
N LEU A 37 -1.05 10.26 8.33
CA LEU A 37 -1.45 9.70 7.03
C LEU A 37 -0.36 9.92 5.98
N SER A 38 0.23 11.13 5.90
CA SER A 38 1.33 11.40 4.99
C SER A 38 2.55 10.52 5.27
N ARG A 39 2.84 10.23 6.55
CA ARG A 39 3.93 9.34 6.94
C ARG A 39 3.65 7.89 6.55
N ALA A 40 2.42 7.39 6.80
CA ALA A 40 1.99 6.06 6.39
C ALA A 40 2.09 5.88 4.87
N LEU A 41 1.59 6.85 4.09
CA LEU A 41 1.70 6.83 2.63
C LEU A 41 3.17 6.86 2.18
N GLY A 42 4.05 7.57 2.88
CA GLY A 42 5.49 7.52 2.65
C GLY A 42 6.08 6.11 2.80
N ILE A 43 5.73 5.40 3.88
CA ILE A 43 6.15 4.00 4.12
C ILE A 43 5.65 3.10 2.97
N ILE A 44 4.40 3.27 2.57
CA ILE A 44 3.78 2.51 1.48
C ILE A 44 4.47 2.72 0.14
N VAL A 45 4.85 3.96 -0.18
CA VAL A 45 5.55 4.28 -1.43
C VAL A 45 6.93 3.62 -1.45
N VAL A 46 7.68 3.67 -0.34
CA VAL A 46 8.97 2.97 -0.22
C VAL A 46 8.80 1.47 -0.37
N ALA A 47 7.81 0.87 0.28
CA ALA A 47 7.51 -0.56 0.15
C ALA A 47 7.17 -0.95 -1.30
N ALA A 48 6.39 -0.12 -2.01
CA ALA A 48 6.05 -0.35 -3.40
C ALA A 48 7.27 -0.27 -4.33
N ALA A 49 8.20 0.67 -4.07
CA ALA A 49 9.46 0.77 -4.80
C ALA A 49 10.30 -0.51 -4.63
N THR A 50 10.38 -1.05 -3.40
CA THR A 50 11.07 -2.33 -3.14
C THR A 50 10.45 -3.47 -3.94
N ILE A 51 9.12 -3.57 -3.99
CA ILE A 51 8.45 -4.61 -4.78
C ILE A 51 8.74 -4.44 -6.27
N PHE A 52 8.68 -3.21 -6.78
CA PHE A 52 8.98 -2.94 -8.19
C PHE A 52 10.39 -3.38 -8.56
N ILE A 53 11.38 -3.02 -7.75
CA ILE A 53 12.78 -3.42 -7.96
C ILE A 53 12.95 -4.93 -7.84
N ALA A 54 12.30 -5.58 -6.87
CA ALA A 54 12.36 -7.02 -6.68
C ALA A 54 11.74 -7.81 -7.85
N MET A 55 10.68 -7.26 -8.46
CA MET A 55 9.97 -7.89 -9.58
C MET A 55 10.59 -7.55 -10.95
N ALA A 56 11.37 -6.47 -11.06
CA ALA A 56 12.02 -6.05 -12.29
C ALA A 56 12.84 -7.16 -12.99
N PRO A 57 13.74 -7.91 -12.32
CA PRO A 57 14.47 -8.98 -12.99
C PRO A 57 13.54 -10.10 -13.47
N LEU A 58 12.52 -10.47 -12.69
CA LEU A 58 11.55 -11.51 -13.07
C LEU A 58 10.71 -11.09 -14.27
N ALA A 59 10.41 -9.80 -14.41
CA ALA A 59 9.65 -9.26 -15.55
C ALA A 59 10.45 -9.28 -16.86
N LEU A 60 11.78 -9.30 -16.78
CA LEU A 60 12.70 -9.32 -17.93
C LEU A 60 13.13 -10.74 -18.34
N MET A 61 12.90 -11.75 -17.50
CA MET A 61 13.21 -13.15 -17.80
C MET A 61 12.28 -13.73 -18.87
N ASP A 62 12.80 -14.63 -19.69
CA ASP A 62 12.04 -15.31 -20.76
C ASP A 62 11.12 -16.44 -20.25
N LEU A 63 11.11 -16.71 -18.94
CA LEU A 63 10.23 -17.72 -18.36
C LEU A 63 8.80 -17.17 -18.20
N SER A 64 7.88 -17.69 -19.02
CA SER A 64 6.49 -17.21 -19.14
C SER A 64 5.72 -17.14 -17.81
N SER A 65 5.90 -18.11 -16.92
CA SER A 65 5.21 -18.17 -15.63
C SER A 65 5.71 -17.12 -14.62
N LEU A 66 7.03 -16.92 -14.53
CA LEU A 66 7.63 -15.91 -13.64
C LEU A 66 7.38 -14.50 -14.14
N ARG A 67 7.42 -14.29 -15.47
CA ARG A 67 7.13 -13.01 -16.09
C ARG A 67 5.67 -12.61 -15.86
N GLY A 68 4.73 -13.55 -16.02
CA GLY A 68 3.31 -13.32 -15.73
C GLY A 68 3.06 -12.99 -14.25
N PHE A 69 3.76 -13.67 -13.33
CA PHE A 69 3.73 -13.35 -11.90
C PHE A 69 4.18 -11.90 -11.63
N ALA A 70 5.34 -11.51 -12.15
CA ALA A 70 5.91 -10.18 -11.93
C ALA A 70 5.02 -9.06 -12.48
N ILE A 71 4.50 -9.21 -13.69
CA ILE A 71 3.64 -8.19 -14.33
C ILE A 71 2.37 -7.95 -13.51
N ILE A 72 1.67 -9.03 -13.12
CA ILE A 72 0.44 -8.92 -12.32
C ILE A 72 0.74 -8.27 -10.97
N THR A 73 1.84 -8.64 -10.32
CA THR A 73 2.23 -8.08 -9.03
C THR A 73 2.57 -6.61 -9.12
N ILE A 74 3.36 -6.19 -10.12
CA ILE A 74 3.69 -4.77 -10.35
C ILE A 74 2.43 -3.95 -10.58
N LEU A 75 1.56 -4.37 -11.51
CA LEU A 75 0.33 -3.64 -11.82
C LEU A 75 -0.59 -3.54 -10.61
N GLY A 76 -0.81 -4.65 -9.90
CA GLY A 76 -1.65 -4.66 -8.71
C GLY A 76 -1.12 -3.75 -7.61
N VAL A 77 0.20 -3.73 -7.39
CA VAL A 77 0.82 -2.83 -6.41
C VAL A 77 0.68 -1.37 -6.84
N LEU A 78 0.94 -1.03 -8.12
CA LEU A 78 0.81 0.35 -8.60
C LEU A 78 -0.62 0.88 -8.45
N VAL A 79 -1.62 0.11 -8.87
CA VAL A 79 -3.04 0.46 -8.68
C VAL A 79 -3.35 0.61 -7.19
N GLY A 80 -2.81 -0.30 -6.36
CA GLY A 80 -2.88 -0.24 -4.90
C GLY A 80 -2.38 1.08 -4.32
N VAL A 81 -1.13 1.45 -4.65
CA VAL A 81 -0.46 2.65 -4.15
C VAL A 81 -1.21 3.91 -4.54
N ILE A 82 -1.65 3.98 -5.79
CA ILE A 82 -2.15 5.23 -6.38
C ILE A 82 -3.62 5.46 -6.01
N ILE A 83 -4.42 4.40 -5.94
CA ILE A 83 -5.88 4.52 -5.83
C ILE A 83 -6.38 4.08 -4.46
N THR A 84 -6.25 2.80 -4.14
CA THR A 84 -6.94 2.20 -2.98
C THR A 84 -6.38 2.68 -1.65
N ARG A 85 -5.06 2.79 -1.51
CA ARG A 85 -4.43 3.16 -0.23
C ARG A 85 -4.68 4.63 0.17
N PRO A 86 -4.57 5.62 -0.74
CA PRO A 86 -4.95 6.99 -0.42
C PRO A 86 -6.45 7.14 -0.17
N ALA A 87 -7.29 6.40 -0.91
CA ALA A 87 -8.73 6.41 -0.69
C ALA A 87 -9.11 5.91 0.70
N TYR A 88 -8.49 4.81 1.16
CA TYR A 88 -8.71 4.27 2.50
C TYR A 88 -8.37 5.27 3.61
N GLY A 89 -7.22 5.94 3.51
CA GLY A 89 -6.83 6.99 4.46
C GLY A 89 -7.84 8.14 4.53
N LYS A 90 -8.39 8.58 3.39
CA LYS A 90 -9.44 9.61 3.38
C LYS A 90 -10.75 9.12 3.99
N ILE A 91 -11.15 7.87 3.72
CA ILE A 91 -12.37 7.29 4.26
C ILE A 91 -12.30 7.18 5.79
N ILE A 92 -11.17 6.71 6.34
CA ILE A 92 -10.99 6.66 7.80
C ILE A 92 -11.06 8.06 8.42
N MET A 93 -10.49 9.06 7.75
CA MET A 93 -10.53 10.45 8.23
C MET A 93 -11.96 10.92 8.40
N GLU A 94 -12.81 10.69 7.40
CA GLU A 94 -14.22 11.07 7.41
C GLU A 94 -15.00 10.33 8.50
N ILE A 95 -14.68 9.05 8.75
CA ILE A 95 -15.35 8.24 9.77
C ILE A 95 -14.95 8.68 11.18
N LEU A 96 -13.67 8.95 11.43
CA LEU A 96 -13.16 9.34 12.76
C LEU A 96 -13.33 10.82 13.08
N SER A 97 -13.61 11.66 12.08
CA SER A 97 -13.90 13.08 12.27
C SER A 97 -15.37 13.34 12.65
N LYS A 98 -16.21 12.30 12.69
CA LYS A 98 -17.56 12.33 13.26
C LYS A 98 -17.53 11.87 14.71
#